data_AF-A0A524ACI8-F1
#
_entry.id   AF-A0A524ACI8-F1
#
_cell.length_a   1.000
_cell.length_b   1.000
_cell.length_c   1.000
_cell.angle_alpha   90.00
_cell.angle_beta   90.00
_cell.angle_gamma   90.00
#
_symmetry.space_group_name_H-M   'P 1'
#
loop_
_entity.id
_entity.type
_entity.pdbx_description
1 polymer ?
#
loop_
_entity_poly.entity_id
_entity_poly.type
_entity_poly.pdbx_seq_one_letter_code
_entity_poly.pdbx_strand_id
1 'polypeptide(L)'
;MPLRLSKSQVNAYVLHKQHLAPRSRGRDVASVVREVGPIRGRPAIIAYLSLWSRIEGFRREQLDWALYGERTVARFPCMHAQLYIMSSEDLPAYHRVTNAILQPGSKTLVDDLLAQAPARVGPDRLRRDQIVQRVLEVVSTRGPCTVAELSELLPALNTLIPHDPDDPGSGHARLGARLIPALCAQGLLVRARPRGSWRSDLYTYASLSSWLPQTDLEDVTAEEALRHVVLAYVSAFGPVTVGDVSHWLGDVRRRQVVATLMALRGALTRLQIHGAPGEYFMLKDQVDDLLDYGRDERTACLLPPRDSYPMAYSRTSRFLSPQFRERTFDRAGDTLGTIWADGCVVGVWWLQTRDERIRARLFEPLHPEAMALVAEEAHSLAQFLAFSSPDIGIGLYADEGGEGDRAPALDPLVHPWLERSSPRF
;
A
#
# COMPACT_ATOMS: atom_id res chain seq x y z
N MET A 1 -14.25 27.67 20.40
CA MET A 1 -13.23 27.91 19.34
C MET A 1 -12.71 26.56 18.87
N PRO A 2 -12.39 26.35 17.59
CA PRO A 2 -11.80 25.09 17.14
C PRO A 2 -10.45 24.89 17.83
N LEU A 3 -10.16 23.66 18.26
CA LEU A 3 -8.86 23.28 18.83
C LEU A 3 -7.76 23.59 17.80
N ARG A 4 -6.72 24.32 18.22
CA ARG A 4 -5.59 24.71 17.36
C ARG A 4 -4.33 24.04 17.86
N LEU A 5 -3.71 23.24 16.99
CA LEU A 5 -2.50 22.48 17.29
C LEU A 5 -1.33 22.96 16.43
N SER A 6 -0.11 22.84 16.94
CA SER A 6 1.08 23.12 16.15
C SER A 6 1.36 21.98 15.16
N LYS A 7 1.93 22.32 13.99
CA LYS A 7 2.38 21.33 12.99
C LYS A 7 3.34 20.29 13.60
N SER A 8 4.28 20.75 14.43
CA SER A 8 5.28 19.88 15.06
C SER A 8 4.67 18.89 16.04
N GLN A 9 3.74 19.33 16.89
CA GLN A 9 3.05 18.45 17.84
C GLN A 9 2.24 17.38 17.11
N VAL A 10 1.47 17.76 16.09
CA VAL A 10 0.69 16.82 15.27
C VAL A 10 1.62 15.80 14.60
N ASN A 11 2.71 16.23 13.98
CA ASN A 11 3.59 15.32 13.27
C ASN A 11 4.30 14.33 14.19
N ALA A 12 4.72 14.78 15.37
CA ALA A 12 5.35 13.91 16.36
C ALA A 12 4.38 12.86 16.89
N TYR A 13 3.13 13.26 17.18
CA TYR A 13 2.09 12.32 17.60
C TYR A 13 1.70 11.34 16.49
N VAL A 14 1.61 11.78 15.23
CA VAL A 14 1.31 10.87 14.12
C VAL A 14 2.45 9.88 13.88
N LEU A 15 3.72 10.28 14.05
CA LEU A 15 4.84 9.31 14.06
C LEU A 15 4.68 8.28 15.18
N HIS A 16 4.32 8.72 16.39
CA HIS A 16 4.07 7.82 17.51
C HIS A 16 2.98 6.79 17.15
N LYS A 17 1.81 7.25 16.69
CA LYS A 17 0.69 6.39 16.30
C LYS A 17 1.00 5.46 15.12
N GLN A 18 1.91 5.86 14.24
CA GLN A 18 2.37 5.04 13.13
C GLN A 18 3.42 4.00 13.55
N HIS A 19 3.69 3.85 14.85
CA HIS A 19 4.78 3.05 15.43
C HIS A 19 6.17 3.45 14.92
N LEU A 20 6.36 4.71 14.54
CA LEU A 20 7.60 5.22 13.96
C LEU A 20 8.52 5.88 14.99
N ALA A 21 8.06 6.09 16.22
CA ALA A 21 8.87 6.57 17.33
C ALA A 21 9.42 5.38 18.17
N PRO A 22 10.61 5.51 18.79
CA PRO A 22 11.21 4.42 19.58
C PRO A 22 10.28 3.86 20.66
N ARG A 23 9.57 4.74 21.38
CA ARG A 23 8.66 4.35 22.47
C ARG A 23 7.32 3.75 22.01
N SER A 24 7.05 3.77 20.71
CA SER A 24 5.77 3.32 20.16
C SER A 24 5.88 2.12 19.24
N ARG A 25 7.07 1.51 19.09
CA ARG A 25 7.24 0.31 18.26
C ARG A 25 6.24 -0.77 18.65
N GLY A 26 5.54 -1.30 17.66
CA GLY A 26 4.57 -2.38 17.84
C GLY A 26 5.24 -3.72 18.13
N ARG A 27 4.43 -4.70 18.55
CA ARG A 27 4.93 -6.04 18.95
C ARG A 27 4.50 -7.16 18.01
N ASP A 28 3.36 -7.00 17.33
CA ASP A 28 2.80 -8.02 16.45
C ASP A 28 2.32 -7.42 15.12
N VAL A 29 2.34 -8.24 14.07
CA VAL A 29 2.06 -7.80 12.70
C VAL A 29 0.60 -7.40 12.51
N ALA A 30 -0.34 -8.16 13.08
CA ALA A 30 -1.77 -7.94 12.83
C ALA A 30 -2.25 -6.64 13.48
N SER A 31 -1.86 -6.37 14.73
CA SER A 31 -2.18 -5.13 15.43
C SER A 31 -1.54 -3.93 14.73
N VAL A 32 -0.25 -4.00 14.38
CA VAL A 32 0.41 -2.90 13.66
C VAL A 32 -0.27 -2.60 12.34
N VAL A 33 -0.59 -3.61 11.52
CA VAL A 33 -1.30 -3.40 10.24
C VAL A 33 -2.70 -2.78 10.45
N ARG A 34 -3.40 -3.13 11.54
CA ARG A 34 -4.70 -2.52 11.87
C ARG A 34 -4.54 -1.06 12.33
N GLU A 35 -3.52 -0.76 13.12
CA GLU A 35 -3.29 0.55 13.73
C GLU A 35 -2.73 1.58 12.73
N VAL A 36 -1.81 1.16 11.85
CA VAL A 36 -1.18 2.05 10.85
C VAL A 36 -1.94 2.10 9.52
N GLY A 37 -3.01 1.31 9.41
CA GLY A 37 -3.77 1.10 8.20
C GLY A 37 -3.08 0.16 7.20
N PRO A 38 -3.77 -0.19 6.09
CA PRO A 38 -3.23 -1.10 5.09
C PRO A 38 -1.86 -0.64 4.57
N ILE A 39 -0.87 -1.55 4.56
CA ILE A 39 0.48 -1.28 4.04
C ILE A 39 0.62 -1.75 2.59
N ARG A 40 1.39 -1.05 1.75
CA ARG A 40 1.58 -1.47 0.35
C ARG A 40 2.24 -2.87 0.29
N GLY A 41 1.69 -3.72 -0.57
CA GLY A 41 2.05 -5.13 -0.69
C GLY A 41 2.93 -5.49 -1.89
N ARG A 42 3.32 -4.52 -2.73
CA ARG A 42 4.12 -4.72 -3.95
C ARG A 42 5.11 -3.56 -4.21
N PRO A 43 6.39 -3.84 -4.54
CA PRO A 43 7.02 -5.16 -4.60
C PRO A 43 7.10 -5.80 -3.21
N ALA A 44 7.14 -7.13 -3.12
CA ALA A 44 6.98 -7.88 -1.86
C ALA A 44 7.84 -7.31 -0.70
N ILE A 45 9.09 -6.93 -1.02
CA ILE A 45 10.08 -6.38 -0.09
C ILE A 45 9.57 -5.16 0.72
N ILE A 46 8.75 -4.29 0.14
CA ILE A 46 8.38 -3.03 0.82
C ILE A 46 7.51 -3.27 2.04
N ALA A 47 6.69 -4.32 2.04
CA ALA A 47 5.86 -4.67 3.19
C ALA A 47 6.73 -5.09 4.39
N TYR A 48 7.78 -5.88 4.14
CA TYR A 48 8.73 -6.27 5.17
C TYR A 48 9.50 -5.06 5.73
N LEU A 49 9.90 -4.15 4.85
CA LEU A 49 10.58 -2.92 5.27
C LEU A 49 9.66 -1.99 6.06
N SER A 50 8.39 -1.87 5.64
CA SER A 50 7.38 -1.05 6.32
C SER A 50 7.13 -1.54 7.76
N LEU A 51 7.10 -2.86 7.96
CA LEU A 51 6.98 -3.47 9.29
C LEU A 51 8.28 -3.48 10.08
N TRP A 52 9.43 -3.62 9.42
CA TRP A 52 10.74 -3.45 10.06
C TRP A 52 10.86 -2.06 10.72
N SER A 53 10.38 -1.02 10.04
CA SER A 53 10.36 0.34 10.60
C SER A 53 9.37 0.52 11.75
N ARG A 54 8.48 -0.44 12.02
CA ARG A 54 7.33 -0.27 12.94
C ARG A 54 7.30 -1.26 14.11
N ILE A 55 7.94 -2.41 13.98
CA ILE A 55 7.90 -3.48 14.97
C ILE A 55 9.29 -3.65 15.58
N GLU A 56 9.35 -3.63 16.91
CA GLU A 56 10.60 -3.89 17.63
C GLU A 56 11.04 -5.34 17.42
N GLY A 57 12.30 -5.55 17.02
CA GLY A 57 12.83 -6.89 16.78
C GLY A 57 12.14 -7.64 15.64
N PHE A 58 11.56 -6.93 14.66
CA PHE A 58 10.84 -7.55 13.55
C PHE A 58 11.68 -8.60 12.81
N ARG A 59 11.10 -9.79 12.66
CA ARG A 59 11.63 -10.90 11.87
C ARG A 59 10.71 -11.20 10.70
N ARG A 60 11.29 -11.50 9.54
CA ARG A 60 10.55 -11.73 8.28
C ARG A 60 9.49 -12.82 8.43
N GLU A 61 9.80 -13.83 9.22
CA GLU A 61 8.95 -14.98 9.52
C GLU A 61 7.65 -14.57 10.21
N GLN A 62 7.61 -13.43 10.93
CA GLN A 62 6.39 -12.94 11.56
C GLN A 62 5.36 -12.50 10.52
N LEU A 63 5.78 -11.82 9.45
CA LEU A 63 4.89 -11.46 8.35
C LEU A 63 4.49 -12.70 7.53
N ASP A 64 5.42 -13.61 7.26
CA ASP A 64 5.11 -14.87 6.56
C ASP A 64 4.09 -15.72 7.33
N TRP A 65 4.24 -15.81 8.65
CA TRP A 65 3.31 -16.52 9.51
C TRP A 65 1.93 -15.85 9.51
N ALA A 66 1.88 -14.53 9.65
CA ALA A 66 0.62 -13.77 9.62
C ALA A 66 -0.11 -13.86 8.26
N LEU A 67 0.60 -13.92 7.14
CA LEU A 67 0.01 -14.02 5.79
C LEU A 67 -0.39 -15.45 5.39
N TYR A 68 0.44 -16.43 5.76
CA TYR A 68 0.40 -17.77 5.15
C TYR A 68 0.15 -18.89 6.16
N GLY A 69 0.55 -18.69 7.42
CA GLY A 69 0.30 -19.60 8.53
C GLY A 69 -1.08 -19.38 9.13
N GLU A 70 -1.21 -18.32 9.93
CA GLU A 70 -2.46 -17.95 10.60
C GLU A 70 -3.43 -17.20 9.70
N ARG A 71 -2.91 -16.50 8.68
CA ARG A 71 -3.72 -15.71 7.74
C ARG A 71 -4.55 -14.62 8.44
N THR A 72 -4.01 -14.07 9.54
CA THR A 72 -4.58 -12.91 10.24
C THR A 72 -4.52 -11.64 9.40
N VAL A 73 -3.61 -11.59 8.43
CA VAL A 73 -3.55 -10.55 7.40
C VAL A 73 -3.60 -11.17 6.00
N ALA A 74 -4.16 -10.43 5.06
CA ALA A 74 -4.29 -10.85 3.67
C ALA A 74 -3.64 -9.83 2.72
N ARG A 75 -3.02 -10.34 1.66
CA ARG A 75 -2.47 -9.52 0.58
C ARG A 75 -3.49 -9.44 -0.55
N PHE A 76 -4.15 -8.29 -0.68
CA PHE A 76 -5.33 -8.13 -1.53
C PHE A 76 -5.33 -6.79 -2.30
N PRO A 77 -5.85 -6.73 -3.54
CA PRO A 77 -5.98 -5.48 -4.28
C PRO A 77 -7.11 -4.62 -3.70
N CYS A 78 -6.84 -3.34 -3.43
CA CYS A 78 -7.88 -2.41 -2.97
C CYS A 78 -7.68 -1.01 -3.55
N MET A 79 -7.42 0.00 -2.72
CA MET A 79 -7.36 1.41 -3.12
C MET A 79 -6.47 1.60 -4.35
N HIS A 80 -6.97 2.34 -5.35
CA HIS A 80 -6.26 2.60 -6.62
C HIS A 80 -5.85 1.33 -7.40
N ALA A 81 -6.57 0.22 -7.19
CA ALA A 81 -6.21 -1.12 -7.68
C ALA A 81 -4.79 -1.56 -7.30
N GLN A 82 -4.23 -0.98 -6.23
CA GLN A 82 -2.93 -1.35 -5.71
C GLN A 82 -3.07 -2.51 -4.74
N LEU A 83 -1.99 -3.27 -4.61
CA LEU A 83 -1.93 -4.36 -3.67
C LEU A 83 -1.57 -3.84 -2.28
N TYR A 84 -2.36 -4.22 -1.28
CA TYR A 84 -2.09 -3.91 0.12
C TYR A 84 -2.06 -5.19 0.97
N ILE A 85 -1.48 -5.09 2.15
CA ILE A 85 -1.65 -6.03 3.25
C ILE A 85 -2.53 -5.35 4.29
N MET A 86 -3.59 -6.04 4.71
CA MET A 86 -4.56 -5.57 5.70
C MET A 86 -5.02 -6.74 6.58
N SER A 87 -5.69 -6.45 7.69
CA SER A 87 -6.36 -7.50 8.48
C SER A 87 -7.34 -8.29 7.61
N SER A 88 -7.35 -9.61 7.74
CA SER A 88 -8.32 -10.47 7.05
C SER A 88 -9.76 -10.18 7.48
N GLU A 89 -9.95 -9.66 8.71
CA GLU A 89 -11.26 -9.24 9.24
C GLU A 89 -11.78 -7.97 8.55
N ASP A 90 -10.88 -7.06 8.15
CA ASP A 90 -11.25 -5.81 7.48
C ASP A 90 -11.49 -6.01 5.97
N LEU A 91 -11.10 -7.17 5.44
CA LEU A 91 -11.12 -7.45 4.01
C LEU A 91 -12.51 -7.25 3.37
N PRO A 92 -13.63 -7.69 3.96
CA PRO A 92 -14.97 -7.43 3.40
C PRO A 92 -15.25 -5.93 3.23
N ALA A 93 -14.89 -5.10 4.21
CA ALA A 93 -15.12 -3.65 4.15
C ALA A 93 -14.26 -2.99 3.07
N TYR A 94 -12.97 -3.31 3.00
CA TYR A 94 -12.09 -2.77 1.96
C TYR A 94 -12.49 -3.26 0.57
N HIS A 95 -12.75 -4.56 0.41
CA HIS A 95 -13.25 -5.12 -0.84
C HIS A 95 -14.53 -4.41 -1.25
N ARG A 96 -15.52 -4.29 -0.36
CA ARG A 96 -16.78 -3.62 -0.66
C ARG A 96 -16.61 -2.16 -1.02
N VAL A 97 -15.77 -1.37 -0.34
CA VAL A 97 -15.56 0.05 -0.73
C VAL A 97 -14.94 0.17 -2.12
N THR A 98 -14.00 -0.72 -2.44
CA THR A 98 -13.29 -0.69 -3.74
C THR A 98 -14.06 -1.33 -4.88
N ASN A 99 -14.94 -2.30 -4.59
CA ASN A 99 -15.74 -3.04 -5.56
C ASN A 99 -17.15 -2.43 -5.71
N ALA A 100 -17.76 -1.87 -4.65
CA ALA A 100 -19.12 -1.28 -4.67
C ALA A 100 -19.23 0.05 -5.44
N ILE A 101 -18.18 0.47 -6.13
CA ILE A 101 -18.25 1.53 -7.15
C ILE A 101 -18.51 0.92 -8.56
N LEU A 102 -18.53 -0.40 -8.67
CA LEU A 102 -19.05 -1.12 -9.84
C LEU A 102 -20.58 -1.15 -9.75
N GLN A 103 -21.22 -0.46 -10.70
CA GLN A 103 -22.67 -0.38 -10.78
C GLN A 103 -23.29 -1.79 -10.97
N PRO A 104 -24.43 -2.10 -10.33
CA PRO A 104 -25.22 -3.28 -10.66
C PRO A 104 -25.54 -3.28 -12.16
N GLY A 105 -25.03 -4.28 -12.91
CA GLY A 105 -25.21 -4.40 -14.35
C GLY A 105 -24.03 -3.96 -15.22
N SER A 106 -22.94 -3.45 -14.63
CA SER A 106 -21.68 -3.28 -15.37
C SER A 106 -21.02 -4.64 -15.59
N LYS A 107 -20.52 -4.90 -16.82
CA LYS A 107 -19.60 -6.01 -17.05
C LYS A 107 -18.44 -5.85 -16.07
N THR A 108 -18.09 -6.93 -15.39
CA THR A 108 -16.94 -6.90 -14.51
C THR A 108 -15.66 -6.93 -15.34
N LEU A 109 -14.53 -6.48 -14.78
CA LEU A 109 -13.23 -6.58 -15.47
C LEU A 109 -12.95 -8.00 -16.00
N VAL A 110 -13.38 -9.02 -15.26
CA VAL A 110 -13.26 -10.43 -15.70
C VAL A 110 -14.13 -10.69 -16.93
N ASP A 111 -15.37 -10.22 -16.96
CA ASP A 111 -16.26 -10.38 -18.12
C ASP A 111 -15.69 -9.70 -19.37
N ASP A 112 -15.12 -8.51 -19.20
CA ASP A 112 -14.50 -7.77 -20.31
C ASP A 112 -13.25 -8.48 -20.84
N LEU A 113 -12.40 -9.01 -19.95
CA LEU A 113 -11.22 -9.80 -20.35
C LEU A 113 -11.62 -11.10 -21.06
N LEU A 114 -12.65 -11.78 -20.57
CA LEU A 114 -13.17 -13.00 -21.21
C LEU A 114 -13.84 -12.69 -22.54
N ALA A 115 -14.51 -11.54 -22.68
CA ALA A 115 -15.14 -11.13 -23.93
C ALA A 115 -14.14 -10.86 -25.06
N GLN A 116 -12.91 -10.45 -24.72
CA GLN A 116 -11.79 -10.28 -25.66
C GLN A 116 -11.21 -11.61 -26.16
N ALA A 117 -11.45 -12.71 -25.43
CA ALA A 117 -11.04 -14.04 -25.86
C ALA A 117 -12.08 -14.67 -26.83
N PRO A 118 -11.64 -15.53 -27.77
CA PRO A 118 -12.56 -16.30 -28.61
C PRO A 118 -13.56 -17.12 -27.79
N ALA A 119 -14.72 -17.46 -28.37
CA ALA A 119 -15.75 -18.24 -27.66
C ALA A 119 -15.24 -19.60 -27.13
N ARG A 120 -14.25 -20.18 -27.83
CA ARG A 120 -13.51 -21.38 -27.42
C ARG A 120 -12.02 -21.09 -27.46
N VAL A 121 -11.33 -21.36 -26.37
CA VAL A 121 -9.99 -20.87 -26.06
C VAL A 121 -9.02 -22.03 -25.89
N GLY A 122 -7.80 -21.87 -26.39
CA GLY A 122 -6.74 -22.87 -26.29
C GLY A 122 -6.95 -24.14 -27.14
N PRO A 123 -5.98 -25.06 -27.12
CA PRO A 123 -6.01 -26.32 -27.87
C PRO A 123 -7.20 -27.21 -27.49
N ASP A 124 -7.60 -27.20 -26.22
CA ASP A 124 -8.70 -28.01 -25.70
C ASP A 124 -10.10 -27.45 -26.06
N ARG A 125 -10.14 -26.31 -26.77
CA ARG A 125 -11.37 -25.61 -27.17
C ARG A 125 -12.33 -25.38 -26.00
N LEU A 126 -11.78 -25.07 -24.83
CA LEU A 126 -12.51 -24.76 -23.59
C LEU A 126 -13.40 -23.55 -23.83
N ARG A 127 -14.68 -23.61 -23.42
CA ARG A 127 -15.54 -22.43 -23.58
C ARG A 127 -15.07 -21.31 -22.66
N ARG A 128 -15.07 -20.06 -23.15
CA ARG A 128 -14.58 -18.91 -22.38
C ARG A 128 -15.27 -18.72 -21.03
N ASP A 129 -16.57 -19.01 -20.97
CA ASP A 129 -17.41 -18.92 -19.76
C ASP A 129 -17.08 -20.00 -18.72
N GLN A 130 -16.31 -21.03 -19.08
CA GLN A 130 -15.87 -22.08 -18.16
C GLN A 130 -14.46 -21.83 -17.59
N ILE A 131 -13.71 -20.85 -18.11
CA ILE A 131 -12.30 -20.64 -17.73
C ILE A 131 -12.17 -20.34 -16.25
N VAL A 132 -13.00 -19.44 -15.71
CA VAL A 132 -12.96 -19.05 -14.29
C VAL A 132 -13.22 -20.25 -13.38
N GLN A 133 -14.26 -21.03 -13.68
CA GLN A 133 -14.57 -22.24 -12.93
C GLN A 133 -13.40 -23.23 -12.95
N ARG A 134 -12.77 -23.46 -14.10
CA ARG A 134 -11.60 -24.34 -14.22
C ARG A 134 -10.40 -23.85 -13.43
N VAL A 135 -10.15 -22.54 -13.41
CA VAL A 135 -9.09 -21.95 -12.56
C VAL A 135 -9.36 -22.26 -11.08
N LEU A 136 -10.58 -22.03 -10.61
CA LEU A 136 -10.99 -22.28 -9.22
C LEU A 136 -10.88 -23.77 -8.85
N GLU A 137 -11.27 -24.67 -9.75
CA GLU A 137 -11.13 -26.12 -9.56
C GLU A 137 -9.66 -26.54 -9.42
N VAL A 138 -8.77 -25.99 -10.26
CA VAL A 138 -7.33 -26.29 -10.20
C VAL A 138 -6.72 -25.86 -8.88
N VAL A 139 -6.92 -24.60 -8.46
CA VAL A 139 -6.32 -24.09 -7.21
C VAL A 139 -6.94 -24.72 -5.95
N SER A 140 -8.21 -25.15 -6.02
CA SER A 140 -8.86 -25.84 -4.90
C SER A 140 -8.37 -27.29 -4.76
N THR A 141 -8.03 -27.95 -5.87
CA THR A 141 -7.60 -29.35 -5.86
C THR A 141 -6.10 -29.50 -5.63
N ARG A 142 -5.27 -28.64 -6.22
CA ARG A 142 -3.80 -28.71 -6.14
C ARG A 142 -3.19 -27.78 -5.09
N GLY A 143 -3.97 -26.87 -4.54
CA GLY A 143 -3.46 -25.79 -3.70
C GLY A 143 -2.91 -24.61 -4.53
N PRO A 144 -2.18 -23.69 -3.88
CA PRO A 144 -1.79 -22.43 -4.51
C PRO A 144 -0.85 -22.60 -5.71
N CYS A 145 -1.22 -22.00 -6.85
CA CYS A 145 -0.47 -22.07 -8.11
C CYS A 145 -0.03 -20.69 -8.61
N THR A 146 1.13 -20.59 -9.25
CA THR A 146 1.54 -19.39 -10.00
C THR A 146 0.73 -19.25 -11.30
N VAL A 147 0.77 -18.08 -11.94
CA VAL A 147 0.16 -17.89 -13.27
C VAL A 147 0.79 -18.85 -14.30
N ALA A 148 2.09 -19.09 -14.23
CA ALA A 148 2.77 -20.02 -15.13
C ALA A 148 2.30 -21.47 -14.92
N GLU A 149 2.26 -21.94 -13.67
CA GLU A 149 1.74 -23.26 -13.30
C GLU A 149 0.27 -23.43 -13.75
N LEU A 150 -0.57 -22.39 -13.57
CA LEU A 150 -1.95 -22.40 -14.07
C LEU A 150 -2.02 -22.46 -15.59
N SER A 151 -1.17 -21.70 -16.29
CA SER A 151 -1.10 -21.69 -17.76
C SER A 151 -0.61 -23.00 -18.37
N GLU A 152 0.20 -23.78 -17.65
CA GLU A 152 0.58 -25.14 -18.06
C GLU A 152 -0.59 -26.12 -17.94
N LEU A 153 -1.36 -26.02 -16.85
CA LEU A 153 -2.51 -26.89 -16.58
C LEU A 153 -3.76 -26.51 -17.38
N LEU A 154 -3.89 -25.23 -17.72
CA LEU A 154 -5.00 -24.65 -18.48
C LEU A 154 -4.43 -23.85 -19.65
N PRO A 155 -4.05 -24.50 -20.76
CA PRO A 155 -3.46 -23.82 -21.93
C PRO A 155 -4.30 -22.68 -22.52
N ALA A 156 -5.62 -22.66 -22.25
CA ALA A 156 -6.50 -21.54 -22.58
C ALA A 156 -6.03 -20.20 -22.01
N LEU A 157 -5.33 -20.19 -20.86
CA LEU A 157 -4.77 -18.99 -20.26
C LEU A 157 -3.63 -18.37 -21.08
N ASN A 158 -3.05 -19.11 -22.05
CA ASN A 158 -2.01 -18.60 -22.93
C ASN A 158 -2.54 -17.84 -24.15
N THR A 159 -3.85 -17.78 -24.35
CA THR A 159 -4.45 -17.02 -25.45
C THR A 159 -4.07 -15.54 -25.36
N LEU A 160 -3.67 -14.97 -26.49
CA LEU A 160 -3.32 -13.57 -26.59
C LEU A 160 -4.59 -12.72 -26.69
N ILE A 161 -4.66 -11.69 -25.86
CA ILE A 161 -5.68 -10.64 -25.88
C ILE A 161 -4.98 -9.28 -26.02
N PRO A 162 -5.60 -8.27 -26.65
CA PRO A 162 -5.00 -6.95 -26.78
C PRO A 162 -4.77 -6.31 -25.41
N HIS A 163 -3.76 -5.44 -25.31
CA HIS A 163 -3.59 -4.60 -24.12
C HIS A 163 -4.75 -3.61 -23.99
N ASP A 164 -5.03 -2.90 -25.07
CA ASP A 164 -6.17 -2.00 -25.24
C ASP A 164 -7.02 -2.46 -26.45
N PRO A 165 -8.28 -2.86 -26.24
CA PRO A 165 -9.18 -3.30 -27.31
C PRO A 165 -9.51 -2.25 -28.39
N ASP A 166 -9.36 -0.96 -28.08
CA ASP A 166 -9.66 0.17 -28.97
C ASP A 166 -8.39 0.71 -29.66
N ASP A 167 -7.20 0.24 -29.26
CA ASP A 167 -5.92 0.56 -29.90
C ASP A 167 -5.23 -0.70 -30.45
N PRO A 168 -5.32 -0.94 -31.78
CA PRO A 168 -4.65 -2.05 -32.45
C PRO A 168 -3.12 -2.07 -32.30
N GLY A 169 -2.51 -0.92 -31.97
CA GLY A 169 -1.06 -0.78 -31.75
C GLY A 169 -0.62 -1.12 -30.32
N SER A 170 -1.55 -1.35 -29.39
CA SER A 170 -1.27 -1.52 -27.96
C SER A 170 -0.47 -2.78 -27.61
N GLY A 171 -0.32 -3.72 -28.55
CA GLY A 171 0.33 -5.00 -28.31
C GLY A 171 -0.61 -6.02 -27.66
N HIS A 172 -0.05 -7.13 -27.17
CA HIS A 172 -0.83 -8.25 -26.65
C HIS A 172 -0.27 -8.79 -25.33
N ALA A 173 -1.17 -9.26 -24.47
CA ALA A 173 -0.85 -9.99 -23.26
C ALA A 173 -1.50 -11.38 -23.28
N ARG A 174 -0.93 -12.34 -22.53
CA ARG A 174 -1.59 -13.62 -22.26
C ARG A 174 -2.80 -13.40 -21.36
N LEU A 175 -3.91 -14.05 -21.68
CA LEU A 175 -5.16 -13.98 -20.93
C LEU A 175 -4.92 -14.25 -19.43
N GLY A 176 -4.19 -15.30 -19.06
CA GLY A 176 -3.91 -15.63 -17.66
C GLY A 176 -3.15 -14.56 -16.88
N ALA A 177 -2.26 -13.81 -17.54
CA ALA A 177 -1.52 -12.72 -16.90
C ALA A 177 -2.44 -11.56 -16.48
N ARG A 178 -3.57 -11.39 -17.18
CA ARG A 178 -4.62 -10.40 -16.87
C ARG A 178 -5.81 -11.01 -16.11
N LEU A 179 -6.19 -12.25 -16.37
CA LEU A 179 -7.37 -12.84 -15.74
C LEU A 179 -7.12 -13.16 -14.27
N ILE A 180 -5.96 -13.75 -13.94
CA ILE A 180 -5.73 -14.28 -12.58
C ILE A 180 -5.75 -13.17 -11.52
N PRO A 181 -5.04 -12.04 -11.66
CA PRO A 181 -5.20 -10.97 -10.68
C PRO A 181 -6.52 -10.18 -10.79
N ALA A 182 -7.26 -10.21 -11.91
CA ALA A 182 -8.64 -9.70 -11.94
C ALA A 182 -9.56 -10.54 -11.05
N LEU A 183 -9.38 -11.87 -11.03
CA LEU A 183 -10.07 -12.75 -10.10
C LEU A 183 -9.71 -12.45 -8.63
N CYS A 184 -8.50 -11.94 -8.35
CA CYS A 184 -8.20 -11.39 -7.03
C CYS A 184 -8.99 -10.13 -6.71
N ALA A 185 -9.05 -9.17 -7.63
CA ALA A 185 -9.79 -7.94 -7.42
C ALA A 185 -11.30 -8.18 -7.19
N GLN A 186 -11.85 -9.27 -7.76
CA GLN A 186 -13.23 -9.71 -7.56
C GLN A 186 -13.46 -10.57 -6.32
N GLY A 187 -12.42 -10.87 -5.55
CA GLY A 187 -12.57 -11.72 -4.37
C GLY A 187 -12.76 -13.21 -4.65
N LEU A 188 -12.46 -13.68 -5.86
CA LEU A 188 -12.50 -15.12 -6.18
C LEU A 188 -11.18 -15.81 -5.82
N LEU A 189 -10.06 -15.10 -5.97
CA LEU A 189 -8.73 -15.56 -5.61
C LEU A 189 -8.08 -14.65 -4.57
N VAL A 190 -7.05 -15.15 -3.91
CA VAL A 190 -6.14 -14.37 -3.05
C VAL A 190 -4.69 -14.70 -3.38
N ARG A 191 -3.79 -13.73 -3.20
CA ARG A 191 -2.35 -13.98 -3.31
C ARG A 191 -1.85 -14.75 -2.09
N ALA A 192 -1.43 -15.98 -2.34
CA ALA A 192 -0.80 -16.86 -1.37
C ALA A 192 0.73 -16.69 -1.38
N ARG A 193 1.45 -17.66 -0.79
CA ARG A 193 2.91 -17.60 -0.61
C ARG A 193 3.62 -17.50 -1.96
N PRO A 194 4.48 -16.49 -2.21
CA PRO A 194 5.25 -16.42 -3.43
C PRO A 194 6.26 -17.56 -3.54
N ARG A 195 6.65 -17.90 -4.76
CA ARG A 195 7.79 -18.79 -5.05
C ARG A 195 9.09 -17.99 -4.96
N GLY A 196 10.17 -18.62 -4.51
CA GLY A 196 11.49 -17.99 -4.37
C GLY A 196 11.71 -17.42 -2.98
N SER A 197 12.48 -16.33 -2.88
CA SER A 197 12.78 -15.68 -1.60
C SER A 197 11.65 -14.75 -1.14
N TRP A 198 11.74 -14.26 0.09
CA TRP A 198 10.83 -13.26 0.66
C TRP A 198 10.75 -11.94 -0.13
N ARG A 199 11.69 -11.68 -1.05
CA ARG A 199 11.71 -10.53 -1.96
C ARG A 199 10.96 -10.78 -3.27
N SER A 200 10.51 -12.01 -3.51
CA SER A 200 9.91 -12.42 -4.79
C SER A 200 8.47 -11.92 -4.94
N ASP A 201 8.17 -11.38 -6.12
CA ASP A 201 6.80 -11.07 -6.56
C ASP A 201 6.18 -12.19 -7.41
N LEU A 202 6.80 -13.37 -7.47
CA LEU A 202 6.24 -14.56 -8.14
C LEU A 202 5.16 -15.20 -7.25
N TYR A 203 4.03 -14.50 -7.10
CA TYR A 203 2.92 -14.94 -6.25
C TYR A 203 2.27 -16.22 -6.78
N THR A 204 1.89 -17.08 -5.83
CA THR A 204 0.88 -18.11 -6.06
C THR A 204 -0.51 -17.57 -5.72
N TYR A 205 -1.53 -18.22 -6.25
CA TYR A 205 -2.92 -17.84 -6.11
C TYR A 205 -3.73 -19.02 -5.58
N ALA A 206 -4.57 -18.75 -4.58
CA ALA A 206 -5.47 -19.72 -3.97
C ALA A 206 -6.92 -19.22 -4.09
N SER A 207 -7.89 -20.13 -4.03
CA SER A 207 -9.30 -19.74 -3.88
C SER A 207 -9.47 -18.98 -2.56
N LEU A 208 -10.11 -17.80 -2.61
CA LEU A 208 -10.32 -16.97 -1.41
C LEU A 208 -11.10 -17.75 -0.36
N SER A 209 -12.19 -18.42 -0.74
CA SER A 209 -13.06 -19.14 0.20
C SER A 209 -12.34 -20.30 0.89
N SER A 210 -11.39 -20.96 0.21
CA SER A 210 -10.56 -22.00 0.82
C SER A 210 -9.43 -21.42 1.71
N TRP A 211 -8.94 -20.23 1.35
CA TRP A 211 -7.81 -19.61 2.03
C TRP A 211 -8.23 -18.88 3.31
N LEU A 212 -9.37 -18.19 3.26
CA LEU A 212 -9.98 -17.45 4.35
C LEU A 212 -11.44 -17.92 4.53
N PRO A 213 -11.66 -19.13 5.08
CA PRO A 213 -13.00 -19.73 5.16
C PRO A 213 -13.96 -18.98 6.09
N GLN A 214 -13.44 -18.11 6.96
CA GLN A 214 -14.23 -17.28 7.87
C GLN A 214 -14.55 -15.90 7.29
N THR A 215 -14.07 -15.58 6.08
CA THR A 215 -14.28 -14.28 5.45
C THR A 215 -15.37 -14.39 4.39
N ASP A 216 -16.50 -13.73 4.65
CA ASP A 216 -17.53 -13.46 3.64
C ASP A 216 -17.41 -12.01 3.17
N LEU A 217 -17.14 -11.81 1.89
CA LEU A 217 -16.94 -10.49 1.30
C LEU A 217 -18.24 -9.69 1.13
N GLU A 218 -19.40 -10.35 1.23
CA GLU A 218 -20.72 -9.73 1.11
C GLU A 218 -21.40 -9.49 2.47
N ASP A 219 -20.71 -9.78 3.58
CA ASP A 219 -21.25 -9.65 4.95
C ASP A 219 -21.48 -8.19 5.40
N VAL A 220 -20.94 -7.23 4.66
CA VAL A 220 -21.04 -5.80 4.99
C VAL A 220 -21.76 -5.02 3.89
N THR A 221 -22.70 -4.17 4.28
CA THR A 221 -23.32 -3.25 3.33
C THR A 221 -22.32 -2.20 2.83
N ALA A 222 -22.59 -1.57 1.68
CA ALA A 222 -21.70 -0.54 1.13
C ALA A 222 -21.56 0.69 2.07
N GLU A 223 -22.61 1.03 2.81
CA GLU A 223 -22.60 2.13 3.78
C GLU A 223 -21.75 1.78 5.01
N GLU A 224 -21.95 0.59 5.59
CA GLU A 224 -21.15 0.11 6.74
C GLU A 224 -19.68 -0.02 6.36
N ALA A 225 -19.39 -0.58 5.19
CA ALA A 225 -18.04 -0.71 4.67
C ALA A 225 -17.35 0.66 4.51
N LEU A 226 -18.03 1.64 3.92
CA LEU A 226 -17.46 2.99 3.77
C LEU A 226 -17.23 3.65 5.14
N ARG A 227 -18.18 3.51 6.08
CA ARG A 227 -18.03 4.02 7.43
C ARG A 227 -16.82 3.39 8.15
N HIS A 228 -16.67 2.07 8.03
CA HIS A 228 -15.56 1.32 8.61
C HIS A 228 -14.22 1.77 8.05
N VAL A 229 -14.07 1.81 6.71
CA VAL A 229 -12.81 2.18 6.06
C VAL A 229 -12.45 3.64 6.33
N VAL A 230 -13.43 4.56 6.33
CA VAL A 230 -13.17 5.97 6.69
C VAL A 230 -12.72 6.08 8.15
N LEU A 231 -13.35 5.35 9.07
CA LEU A 231 -12.96 5.37 10.48
C LEU A 231 -11.55 4.78 10.67
N ALA A 232 -11.23 3.65 10.03
CA ALA A 232 -9.91 3.05 10.06
C ALA A 232 -8.83 4.00 9.49
N TYR A 233 -9.14 4.68 8.38
CA TYR A 233 -8.25 5.68 7.80
C TYR A 233 -8.02 6.89 8.72
N VAL A 234 -9.06 7.45 9.34
CA VAL A 234 -8.92 8.55 10.31
C VAL A 234 -8.18 8.08 11.55
N SER A 235 -8.43 6.85 12.01
CA SER A 235 -7.70 6.23 13.11
C SER A 235 -6.21 6.16 12.82
N ALA A 236 -5.81 5.66 11.65
CA ALA A 236 -4.40 5.51 11.29
C ALA A 236 -3.69 6.83 10.96
N PHE A 237 -4.35 7.74 10.25
CA PHE A 237 -3.70 8.91 9.63
C PHE A 237 -4.20 10.26 10.14
N GLY A 238 -5.21 10.29 11.02
CA GLY A 238 -5.73 11.49 11.67
C GLY A 238 -4.64 12.30 12.37
N PRO A 239 -4.65 13.65 12.30
CA PRO A 239 -5.69 14.49 11.68
C PRO A 239 -5.65 14.51 10.14
N VAL A 240 -6.82 14.40 9.50
CA VAL A 240 -6.98 14.35 8.03
C VAL A 240 -8.02 15.34 7.53
N THR A 241 -7.88 15.81 6.29
CA THR A 241 -8.93 16.60 5.62
C THR A 241 -9.87 15.70 4.81
N VAL A 242 -11.02 16.23 4.38
CA VAL A 242 -11.88 15.57 3.38
C VAL A 242 -11.10 15.24 2.10
N GLY A 243 -10.16 16.10 1.70
CA GLY A 243 -9.29 15.88 0.55
C GLY A 243 -8.40 14.65 0.70
N ASP A 244 -7.86 14.43 1.90
CA ASP A 244 -6.99 13.29 2.17
C ASP A 244 -7.78 11.97 2.17
N VAL A 245 -8.98 11.95 2.77
CA VAL A 245 -9.86 10.78 2.72
C VAL A 245 -10.28 10.46 1.28
N SER A 246 -10.68 11.46 0.48
CA SER A 246 -11.01 11.25 -0.93
C SER A 246 -9.80 10.76 -1.73
N HIS A 247 -8.62 11.33 -1.49
CA HIS A 247 -7.38 10.91 -2.12
C HIS A 247 -7.07 9.45 -1.83
N TRP A 248 -7.13 9.03 -0.56
CA TRP A 248 -6.84 7.65 -0.15
C TRP A 248 -7.82 6.62 -0.72
N LEU A 249 -9.12 6.94 -0.76
CA LEU A 249 -10.14 6.01 -1.24
C LEU A 249 -10.22 5.94 -2.77
N GLY A 250 -9.64 6.91 -3.48
CA GLY A 250 -9.68 6.98 -4.94
C GLY A 250 -11.09 7.24 -5.49
N ASP A 251 -11.73 6.19 -5.99
CA ASP A 251 -12.96 6.31 -6.79
C ASP A 251 -14.22 6.68 -5.98
N VAL A 252 -14.14 6.67 -4.64
CA VAL A 252 -15.27 7.06 -3.78
C VAL A 252 -15.59 8.54 -4.00
N ARG A 253 -16.84 8.83 -4.39
CA ARG A 253 -17.26 10.21 -4.66
C ARG A 253 -17.09 11.06 -3.40
N ARG A 254 -16.48 12.23 -3.55
CA ARG A 254 -16.27 13.21 -2.46
C ARG A 254 -17.52 13.48 -1.61
N ARG A 255 -18.71 13.52 -2.23
CA ARG A 255 -19.99 13.69 -1.51
C ARG A 255 -20.29 12.57 -0.51
N GLN A 256 -19.95 11.32 -0.85
CA GLN A 256 -20.12 10.16 0.03
C GLN A 256 -19.12 10.23 1.19
N VAL A 257 -17.88 10.65 0.93
CA VAL A 257 -16.87 10.91 1.97
C VAL A 257 -17.37 11.95 2.96
N VAL A 258 -17.87 13.09 2.48
CA VAL A 258 -18.41 14.15 3.34
C VAL A 258 -19.59 13.65 4.18
N ALA A 259 -20.55 12.95 3.56
CA ALA A 259 -21.70 12.39 4.27
C ALA A 259 -21.27 11.42 5.38
N THR A 260 -20.29 10.56 5.09
CA THR A 260 -19.73 9.59 6.05
C THR A 260 -19.06 10.29 7.23
N LEU A 261 -18.22 11.31 6.98
CA LEU A 261 -17.59 12.10 8.04
C LEU A 261 -18.63 12.84 8.91
N MET A 262 -19.74 13.31 8.32
CA MET A 262 -20.84 13.93 9.08
C MET A 262 -21.62 12.93 9.92
N ALA A 263 -21.79 11.70 9.44
CA ALA A 263 -22.39 10.60 10.21
C ALA A 263 -21.48 10.21 11.40
N LEU A 264 -20.16 10.29 11.21
CA LEU A 264 -19.14 9.99 12.23
C LEU A 264 -18.87 11.14 13.22
N ARG A 265 -19.58 12.27 13.15
CA ARG A 265 -19.36 13.44 14.05
C ARG A 265 -19.40 13.11 15.55
N GLY A 266 -20.05 12.02 15.94
CA GLY A 266 -20.07 11.53 17.32
C GLY A 266 -18.71 11.01 17.79
N ALA A 267 -17.91 10.45 16.90
CA ALA A 267 -16.59 9.89 17.16
C ALA A 267 -15.42 10.81 16.74
N LEU A 268 -15.70 11.86 15.95
CA LEU A 268 -14.68 12.75 15.40
C LEU A 268 -14.67 14.13 16.06
N THR A 269 -13.47 14.68 16.23
CA THR A 269 -13.21 16.07 16.58
C THR A 269 -12.71 16.84 15.36
N ARG A 270 -13.21 18.06 15.20
CA ARG A 270 -12.71 19.02 14.21
C ARG A 270 -11.65 19.91 14.83
N LEU A 271 -10.52 20.07 14.16
CA LEU A 271 -9.39 20.88 14.62
C LEU A 271 -8.73 21.64 13.48
N GLN A 272 -7.89 22.61 13.85
CA GLN A 272 -7.05 23.38 12.95
C GLN A 272 -5.58 23.15 13.27
N ILE A 273 -4.74 23.11 12.23
CA ILE A 273 -3.29 22.98 12.38
C ILE A 273 -2.64 24.31 11.98
N HIS A 274 -1.82 24.87 12.87
CA HIS A 274 -1.12 26.13 12.60
C HIS A 274 -0.21 26.01 11.37
N GLY A 275 -0.35 26.95 10.43
CA GLY A 275 0.41 26.96 9.18
C GLY A 275 -0.05 25.94 8.13
N ALA A 276 -1.17 25.24 8.34
CA ALA A 276 -1.75 24.33 7.36
C ALA A 276 -3.25 24.65 7.15
N PRO A 277 -3.65 25.09 5.94
CA PRO A 277 -5.02 25.55 5.71
C PRO A 277 -6.03 24.40 5.71
N GLY A 278 -7.22 24.67 6.23
CA GLY A 278 -8.36 23.76 6.21
C GLY A 278 -8.82 23.31 7.59
N GLU A 279 -9.93 22.56 7.59
CA GLU A 279 -10.46 21.85 8.74
C GLU A 279 -9.98 20.39 8.70
N TYR A 280 -9.49 19.88 9.83
CA TYR A 280 -9.01 18.53 9.98
C TYR A 280 -9.93 17.74 10.91
N PHE A 281 -10.05 16.44 10.65
CA PHE A 281 -10.81 15.47 11.42
C PHE A 281 -9.86 14.48 12.08
N MET A 282 -10.08 14.21 13.35
CA MET A 282 -9.34 13.24 14.15
C MET A 282 -10.31 12.48 15.06
N LEU A 283 -9.97 11.26 15.48
CA LEU A 283 -10.77 10.55 16.49
C LEU A 283 -10.74 11.32 17.81
N LYS A 284 -11.88 11.39 18.51
CA LYS A 284 -12.00 12.07 19.80
C LYS A 284 -10.97 11.57 20.81
N ASP A 285 -10.90 10.25 21.00
CA ASP A 285 -10.03 9.64 22.00
C ASP A 285 -8.54 9.92 21.71
N GLN A 286 -8.16 10.01 20.43
CA GLN A 286 -6.80 10.36 20.03
C GLN A 286 -6.45 11.85 20.22
N VAL A 287 -7.44 12.74 20.33
CA VAL A 287 -7.17 14.16 20.60
C VAL A 287 -6.60 14.31 22.00
N ASP A 288 -7.16 13.62 22.98
CA ASP A 288 -6.70 13.68 24.37
C ASP A 288 -5.27 13.13 24.46
N ASP A 289 -5.01 11.96 23.85
CA ASP A 289 -3.66 11.39 23.74
C ASP A 289 -2.65 12.36 23.09
N LEU A 290 -3.07 13.09 22.05
CA LEU A 290 -2.20 14.06 21.37
C LEU A 290 -1.87 15.27 22.26
N LEU A 291 -2.83 15.74 23.06
CA LEU A 291 -2.65 16.87 23.96
C LEU A 291 -1.69 16.51 25.10
N ASP A 292 -1.75 15.28 25.59
CA ASP A 292 -0.88 14.76 26.65
C ASP A 292 0.47 14.25 26.12
N TYR A 293 0.64 14.16 24.79
CA TYR A 293 1.86 13.64 24.18
C TYR A 293 3.07 14.56 24.39
N GLY A 294 3.93 14.16 25.32
CA GLY A 294 5.28 14.68 25.46
C GLY A 294 6.14 14.22 24.28
N ARG A 295 6.61 15.16 23.46
CA ARG A 295 7.47 14.86 22.32
C ARG A 295 8.76 14.15 22.78
N ASP A 296 9.16 13.10 22.07
CA ASP A 296 10.48 12.48 22.24
C ASP A 296 11.60 13.50 21.93
N GLU A 297 12.76 13.37 22.59
CA GLU A 297 13.87 14.34 22.44
C GLU A 297 14.27 14.52 20.98
N ARG A 298 14.55 13.41 20.26
CA ARG A 298 14.70 13.35 18.80
C ARG A 298 14.31 11.98 18.26
N THR A 299 13.81 11.96 17.02
CA THR A 299 13.44 10.72 16.33
C THR A 299 13.95 10.74 14.89
N ALA A 300 14.37 9.57 14.39
CA ALA A 300 14.56 9.34 12.96
C ALA A 300 14.06 7.96 12.57
N CYS A 301 13.58 7.81 11.34
CA CYS A 301 13.24 6.50 10.79
C CYS A 301 13.37 6.49 9.27
N LEU A 302 13.64 5.31 8.71
CA LEU A 302 13.62 5.08 7.27
C LEU A 302 12.32 4.36 6.88
N LEU A 303 11.55 4.94 5.98
CA LEU A 303 10.37 4.29 5.39
C LEU A 303 10.66 3.84 3.97
N PRO A 304 10.18 2.66 3.56
CA PRO A 304 10.41 2.17 2.21
C PRO A 304 9.73 3.04 1.14
N PRO A 305 10.16 2.90 -0.12
CA PRO A 305 9.38 3.41 -1.24
C PRO A 305 7.93 2.94 -1.16
N ARG A 306 7.00 3.85 -1.48
CA ARG A 306 5.55 3.60 -1.44
C ARG A 306 5.01 3.24 -0.05
N ASP A 307 5.68 3.58 1.05
CA ASP A 307 5.07 3.39 2.37
C ASP A 307 3.72 4.13 2.47
N SER A 308 2.73 3.51 3.13
CA SER A 308 1.38 4.07 3.21
C SER A 308 1.33 5.41 3.92
N TYR A 309 2.25 5.70 4.85
CA TYR A 309 2.21 6.94 5.62
C TYR A 309 2.36 8.21 4.77
N PRO A 310 3.44 8.41 3.99
CA PRO A 310 3.53 9.59 3.11
C PRO A 310 2.49 9.58 1.98
N MET A 311 1.98 8.42 1.58
CA MET A 311 0.99 8.27 0.51
C MET A 311 -0.45 8.55 0.95
N ALA A 312 -0.73 8.53 2.25
CA ALA A 312 -2.07 8.69 2.79
C ALA A 312 -2.66 10.09 2.58
N TYR A 313 -1.84 11.10 2.28
CA TYR A 313 -2.26 12.50 2.27
C TYR A 313 -2.24 13.10 0.87
N SER A 314 -3.32 13.82 0.53
CA SER A 314 -3.38 14.64 -0.69
C SER A 314 -2.39 15.81 -0.62
N ARG A 315 -2.17 16.35 0.58
CA ARG A 315 -1.26 17.47 0.85
C ARG A 315 -0.11 17.03 1.77
N THR A 316 1.09 17.05 1.22
CA THR A 316 2.30 16.64 1.95
C THR A 316 2.98 17.79 2.68
N SER A 317 2.52 19.04 2.50
CA SER A 317 3.14 20.24 3.11
C SER A 317 3.19 20.20 4.64
N ARG A 318 2.37 19.34 5.26
CA ARG A 318 2.41 19.06 6.70
C ARG A 318 3.71 18.38 7.14
N PHE A 319 4.38 17.60 6.30
CA PHE A 319 5.60 16.89 6.70
C PHE A 319 6.73 16.98 5.68
N LEU A 320 6.50 17.59 4.51
CA LEU A 320 7.49 17.75 3.45
C LEU A 320 7.49 19.19 2.96
N SER A 321 8.67 19.81 2.86
CA SER A 321 8.80 21.13 2.26
C SER A 321 8.38 21.09 0.77
N PRO A 322 7.55 22.03 0.29
CA PRO A 322 7.07 22.02 -1.10
C PRO A 322 8.19 21.93 -2.15
N GLN A 323 9.34 22.54 -1.91
CA GLN A 323 10.49 22.53 -2.81
C GLN A 323 11.10 21.14 -3.03
N PHE A 324 10.88 20.19 -2.10
CA PHE A 324 11.39 18.83 -2.18
C PHE A 324 10.33 17.80 -2.60
N ARG A 325 9.13 18.25 -2.95
CA ARG A 325 8.03 17.36 -3.36
C ARG A 325 8.41 16.54 -4.60
N GLU A 326 8.91 17.18 -5.65
CA GLU A 326 9.29 16.52 -6.90
C GLU A 326 10.54 15.63 -6.77
N ARG A 327 11.33 15.81 -5.70
CA ARG A 327 12.46 14.93 -5.36
C ARG A 327 12.05 13.73 -4.52
N THR A 328 10.83 13.72 -3.98
CA THR A 328 10.33 12.68 -3.07
C THR A 328 9.25 11.82 -3.72
N PHE A 329 8.39 12.45 -4.53
CA PHE A 329 7.28 11.82 -5.22
C PHE A 329 7.53 11.86 -6.72
N ASP A 330 7.21 10.77 -7.41
CA ASP A 330 7.17 10.76 -8.86
C ASP A 330 5.88 11.40 -9.41
N ARG A 331 5.75 11.41 -10.74
CA ARG A 331 4.57 11.95 -11.43
C ARG A 331 3.30 11.12 -11.22
N ALA A 332 3.43 9.85 -10.86
CA ALA A 332 2.30 8.98 -10.52
C ALA A 332 1.84 9.15 -9.06
N GLY A 333 2.61 9.90 -8.25
CA GLY A 333 2.34 10.12 -6.84
C GLY A 333 2.88 9.01 -5.93
N ASP A 334 3.71 8.11 -6.45
CA ASP A 334 4.43 7.14 -5.63
C ASP A 334 5.66 7.81 -4.98
N THR A 335 6.01 7.36 -3.77
CA THR A 335 7.15 7.89 -3.02
C THR A 335 8.40 7.05 -3.18
N LEU A 336 9.55 7.72 -3.22
CA LEU A 336 10.84 7.09 -2.94
C LEU A 336 10.91 6.63 -1.47
N GLY A 337 11.99 5.91 -1.12
CA GLY A 337 12.29 5.67 0.28
C GLY A 337 12.48 7.02 0.97
N THR A 338 11.82 7.23 2.11
CA THR A 338 11.83 8.53 2.81
C THR A 338 12.61 8.44 4.10
N ILE A 339 13.41 9.46 4.36
CA ILE A 339 14.14 9.66 5.61
C ILE A 339 13.33 10.65 6.43
N TRP A 340 12.89 10.23 7.61
CA TRP A 340 12.13 11.06 8.52
C TRP A 340 12.98 11.47 9.70
N ALA A 341 12.87 12.73 10.11
CA ALA A 341 13.36 13.21 11.38
C ALA A 341 12.29 14.11 12.01
N ASP A 342 11.98 13.89 13.29
CA ASP A 342 11.13 14.78 14.07
C ASP A 342 9.76 15.09 13.43
N GLY A 343 9.19 14.13 12.72
CA GLY A 343 7.88 14.25 12.07
C GLY A 343 7.90 14.87 10.68
N CYS A 344 9.08 15.12 10.11
CA CYS A 344 9.25 15.68 8.78
C CYS A 344 10.12 14.77 7.90
N VAL A 345 9.82 14.72 6.61
CA VAL A 345 10.70 14.13 5.59
C VAL A 345 11.87 15.07 5.37
N VAL A 346 13.07 14.58 5.66
CA VAL A 346 14.34 15.32 5.57
C VAL A 346 15.25 14.82 4.45
N GLY A 347 14.86 13.76 3.76
CA GLY A 347 15.61 13.22 2.64
C GLY A 347 14.95 11.99 2.03
N VAL A 348 15.64 11.43 1.05
CA VAL A 348 15.24 10.20 0.36
C VAL A 348 16.35 9.17 0.41
N TRP A 349 15.98 7.90 0.28
CA TRP A 349 16.93 6.79 0.21
C TRP A 349 16.48 5.73 -0.79
N TRP A 350 17.45 4.97 -1.31
CA TRP A 350 17.20 3.85 -2.22
C TRP A 350 18.26 2.75 -2.08
N LEU A 351 17.93 1.57 -2.59
CA LEU A 351 18.80 0.40 -2.61
C LEU A 351 19.46 0.23 -3.98
N GLN A 352 20.73 -0.12 -3.97
CA GLN A 352 21.44 -0.72 -5.09
C GLN A 352 21.77 -2.16 -4.71
N THR A 353 20.76 -3.03 -4.81
CA THR A 353 20.77 -4.37 -4.21
C THR A 353 21.90 -5.28 -4.70
N ARG A 354 22.33 -5.13 -5.96
CA ARG A 354 23.46 -5.91 -6.52
C ARG A 354 24.80 -5.59 -5.83
N ASP A 355 24.94 -4.36 -5.36
CA ASP A 355 26.17 -3.84 -4.76
C ASP A 355 26.05 -3.75 -3.22
N GLU A 356 25.00 -4.35 -2.63
CA GLU A 356 24.70 -4.29 -1.20
C GLU A 356 24.75 -2.86 -0.62
N ARG A 357 24.27 -1.90 -1.41
CA ARG A 357 24.47 -0.48 -1.13
C ARG A 357 23.19 0.24 -0.79
N ILE A 358 23.27 1.09 0.23
CA ILE A 358 22.20 2.00 0.67
C ILE A 358 22.67 3.42 0.41
N ARG A 359 21.93 4.16 -0.43
CA ARG A 359 22.16 5.59 -0.64
C ARG A 359 21.07 6.38 0.07
N ALA A 360 21.50 7.30 0.93
CA ALA A 360 20.65 8.24 1.65
C ALA A 360 21.08 9.67 1.27
N ARG A 361 20.14 10.49 0.83
CA ARG A 361 20.37 11.88 0.44
C ARG A 361 19.45 12.80 1.23
N LEU A 362 20.06 13.60 2.09
CA LEU A 362 19.40 14.59 2.94
C LEU A 362 19.19 15.87 2.15
N PHE A 363 18.02 16.47 2.27
CA PHE A 363 17.70 17.71 1.54
C PHE A 363 18.44 18.92 2.11
N GLU A 364 18.70 18.92 3.41
CA GLU A 364 19.38 19.98 4.15
C GLU A 364 20.27 19.34 5.24
N PRO A 365 21.31 20.03 5.73
CA PRO A 365 22.10 19.55 6.86
C PRO A 365 21.24 19.30 8.11
N LEU A 366 21.46 18.17 8.77
CA LEU A 366 20.76 17.80 10.02
C LEU A 366 21.56 18.17 11.26
N HIS A 367 20.85 18.29 12.38
CA HIS A 367 21.49 18.30 13.71
C HIS A 367 22.32 17.02 13.92
N PRO A 368 23.49 17.08 14.58
CA PRO A 368 24.36 15.91 14.77
C PRO A 368 23.65 14.67 15.36
N GLU A 369 22.79 14.86 16.36
CA GLU A 369 22.00 13.77 16.94
C GLU A 369 21.02 13.14 15.93
N ALA A 370 20.33 13.95 15.11
CA ALA A 370 19.43 13.42 14.08
C ALA A 370 20.20 12.69 12.98
N MET A 371 21.38 13.20 12.60
CA MET A 371 22.28 12.54 11.65
C MET A 371 22.75 11.18 12.19
N ALA A 372 23.09 11.10 13.48
CA ALA A 372 23.48 9.85 14.13
C ALA A 372 22.34 8.81 14.10
N LEU A 373 21.11 9.22 14.42
CA LEU A 373 19.93 8.35 14.35
C LEU A 373 19.65 7.85 12.92
N VAL A 374 19.76 8.73 11.90
CA VAL A 374 19.63 8.31 10.50
C VAL A 374 20.70 7.31 10.11
N ALA A 375 21.94 7.49 10.57
CA ALA A 375 23.03 6.56 10.32
C ALA A 375 22.77 5.20 10.99
N GLU A 376 22.27 5.19 12.23
CA GLU A 376 21.90 3.96 12.94
C GLU A 376 20.79 3.19 12.22
N GLU A 377 19.73 3.88 11.80
CA GLU A 377 18.64 3.28 11.02
C GLU A 377 19.15 2.67 9.69
N ALA A 378 20.07 3.34 8.99
CA ALA A 378 20.66 2.82 7.76
C ALA A 378 21.51 1.56 8.01
N HIS A 379 22.27 1.50 9.10
CA HIS A 379 23.04 0.31 9.49
C HIS A 379 22.11 -0.85 9.89
N SER A 380 21.09 -0.56 10.69
CA SER A 380 20.06 -1.53 11.08
C SER A 380 19.32 -2.10 9.85
N LEU A 381 19.03 -1.24 8.87
CA LEU A 381 18.44 -1.67 7.59
C LEU A 381 19.38 -2.61 6.81
N ALA A 382 20.67 -2.31 6.74
CA ALA A 382 21.64 -3.19 6.09
C ALA A 382 21.71 -4.58 6.77
N GLN A 383 21.67 -4.62 8.10
CA GLN A 383 21.60 -5.86 8.87
C GLN A 383 20.29 -6.61 8.58
N PHE A 384 19.15 -5.91 8.58
CA PHE A 384 17.86 -6.49 8.24
C PHE A 384 17.82 -7.03 6.81
N LEU A 385 18.53 -6.41 5.86
CA LEU A 385 18.67 -6.90 4.48
C LEU A 385 19.65 -8.08 4.36
N ALA A 386 20.40 -8.39 5.42
CA ALA A 386 21.49 -9.36 5.47
C ALA A 386 22.61 -9.05 4.46
N PHE A 387 22.99 -7.77 4.34
CA PHE A 387 24.16 -7.37 3.56
C PHE A 387 25.44 -7.82 4.28
N SER A 388 26.36 -8.41 3.53
CA SER A 388 27.62 -8.96 4.03
C SER A 388 28.67 -7.88 4.20
N SER A 389 28.70 -6.89 3.30
CA SER A 389 29.65 -5.77 3.35
C SER A 389 28.96 -4.50 2.87
N PRO A 390 28.06 -3.91 3.69
CA PRO A 390 27.21 -2.83 3.24
C PRO A 390 28.00 -1.55 2.96
N ASP A 391 27.76 -0.97 1.77
CA ASP A 391 28.19 0.40 1.45
C ASP A 391 27.04 1.37 1.74
N ILE A 392 27.15 2.08 2.87
CA ILE A 392 26.16 3.07 3.31
C ILE A 392 26.70 4.46 2.99
N GLY A 393 26.09 5.11 2.00
CA GLY A 393 26.45 6.49 1.62
C GLY A 393 25.37 7.47 2.03
N ILE A 394 25.63 8.25 3.09
CA ILE A 394 24.76 9.33 3.56
C ILE A 394 25.41 10.67 3.18
N GLY A 395 24.67 11.53 2.50
CA GLY A 395 25.16 12.84 2.07
C GLY A 395 24.03 13.82 1.78
N LEU A 396 24.37 15.05 1.37
CA LEU A 396 23.38 16.02 0.92
C LEU A 396 22.91 15.68 -0.50
N TYR A 397 21.64 15.99 -0.78
CA TYR A 397 21.05 15.87 -2.10
C TYR A 397 21.64 16.96 -3.00
N ALA A 398 22.43 16.56 -4.00
CA ALA A 398 23.00 17.47 -4.99
C ALA A 398 22.37 17.19 -6.36
N ASP A 399 21.90 18.25 -7.05
CA ASP A 399 21.36 18.11 -8.41
C ASP A 399 22.48 17.78 -9.42
N GLU A 400 23.73 18.14 -9.11
CA GLU A 400 24.94 17.97 -9.94
C GLU A 400 25.86 16.81 -9.48
N GLY A 401 25.31 15.81 -8.80
CA GLY A 401 26.07 14.58 -8.45
C GLY A 401 26.23 13.61 -9.62
N GLY A 402 27.15 12.65 -9.50
CA GLY A 402 27.33 11.58 -10.48
C GLY A 402 26.10 10.67 -10.59
N GLU A 403 26.08 9.74 -11.56
CA GLU A 403 24.93 8.86 -11.85
C GLU A 403 24.44 8.05 -10.61
N GLY A 404 25.28 7.88 -9.58
CA GLY A 404 24.94 7.24 -8.31
C GLY A 404 24.42 8.16 -7.18
N ASP A 405 24.35 9.47 -7.41
CA ASP A 405 23.87 10.47 -6.43
C ASP A 405 22.43 10.93 -6.67
N ARG A 406 21.87 10.63 -7.83
CA ARG A 406 20.47 10.91 -8.15
C ARG A 406 19.59 9.73 -7.74
N ALA A 407 18.45 10.05 -7.14
CA ALA A 407 17.45 9.03 -6.86
C ALA A 407 17.00 8.37 -8.18
N PRO A 408 16.81 7.05 -8.20
CA PRO A 408 16.31 6.37 -9.38
C PRO A 408 14.90 6.87 -9.70
N ALA A 409 14.53 6.82 -10.98
CA ALA A 409 13.12 6.81 -11.31
C ALA A 409 12.48 5.62 -10.58
N LEU A 410 11.39 5.85 -9.86
CA LEU A 410 10.56 4.75 -9.41
C LEU A 410 10.13 4.02 -10.68
N ASP A 411 10.42 2.71 -10.73
CA ASP A 411 9.94 1.88 -11.84
C ASP A 411 8.43 2.16 -11.94
N PRO A 412 7.94 2.73 -13.06
CA PRO A 412 6.53 2.85 -13.29
C PRO A 412 6.06 1.42 -13.39
N LEU A 413 5.64 0.85 -12.26
CA LEU A 413 5.04 -0.47 -12.24
C LEU A 413 3.91 -0.37 -13.25
N VAL A 414 4.14 -0.99 -14.40
CA VAL A 414 3.18 -1.17 -15.49
C VAL A 414 1.88 -1.49 -14.78
N HIS A 415 0.92 -0.56 -14.82
CA HIS A 415 -0.44 -0.82 -14.38
C HIS A 415 -0.98 -1.85 -15.37
N PRO A 416 -0.96 -3.18 -15.12
CA PRO A 416 -1.51 -4.12 -16.10
C PRO A 416 -3.05 -4.06 -16.08
N TRP A 417 -3.62 -3.36 -15.08
CA TRP A 417 -5.04 -3.36 -14.72
C TRP A 417 -5.82 -2.15 -15.23
N LEU A 418 -5.18 -0.97 -15.33
CA LEU A 418 -5.88 0.31 -15.49
C LEU A 418 -5.13 1.24 -16.44
N GLU A 419 -4.92 0.81 -17.69
CA GLU A 419 -4.66 1.78 -18.78
C GLU A 419 -5.93 2.49 -19.27
N ARG A 420 -7.09 2.25 -18.62
CA ARG A 420 -8.30 3.04 -18.87
C ARG A 420 -8.81 3.72 -17.61
N SER A 421 -8.90 5.05 -17.73
CA SER A 421 -9.88 5.90 -17.06
C SER A 421 -9.63 6.24 -15.58
N SER A 422 -8.54 6.94 -15.28
CA SER A 422 -8.63 8.03 -14.30
C SER A 422 -8.52 9.35 -15.04
N PRO A 423 -9.51 10.26 -14.93
CA PRO A 423 -9.28 11.65 -15.30
C PRO A 423 -8.09 12.13 -14.49
N ARG A 424 -7.09 12.69 -15.18
CA ARG A 424 -6.10 13.54 -14.53
C ARG A 424 -6.88 14.61 -13.76
N PHE A 425 -6.79 14.60 -12.44
CA PHE A 425 -7.24 15.69 -11.59
C PHE A 425 -6.05 16.54 -11.19
#